data_AF-A0A7C3SYF8-F1
#
_entry.id   AF-A0A7C3SYF8-F1
#
_cell.length_a   1.000
_cell.length_b   1.000
_cell.length_c   1.000
_cell.angle_alpha   90.00
_cell.angle_beta   90.00
_cell.angle_gamma   90.00
#
_symmetry.space_group_name_H-M   'P 1'
#
loop_
_entity.id
_entity.type
_entity.pdbx_description
1 polymer ?
#
loop_
_entity_poly.entity_id
_entity_poly.type
_entity_poly.pdbx_seq_one_letter_code
_entity_poly.pdbx_strand_id
1 'polypeptide(L)'
;MFKTYFVRNKVFHLFLIITLLVLIICVQYRIASFSKVQSKELLYLPNEKLLRYFTAGLDTVIADFLWIHCLLYVGAEIHGDFSFEWLEKMLNAVVQLDPYFREVYRFGSVFLSSLRADSDAALKLLHRGIYYRPETWDLPYEAGMIYLLNRANEPNSKKLAGMYLAMSSATGKAPQFIVDLAEKLNYEHDLIEIERDMWSNLLKSEDKLLRDLAERKLLMVEIKQICRELTSRVQKYRETNNKLPEKLEEIGLSTDSIRDPLGGRFFISKSGKVENTTILDEQLERNKHLLENGIKLYYERFGAYPPNLQELLNKNVMTFLPQHPYEDREWDYNPETGTLNERQK
;
A
#
# COMPACT_ATOMS: atom_id res chain seq x y z
N MET A 1 14.53 3.63 71.76
CA MET A 1 14.50 4.63 70.67
C MET A 1 14.66 4.04 69.25
N PHE A 2 15.06 2.77 69.07
CA PHE A 2 15.31 2.19 67.72
C PHE A 2 14.09 1.55 67.02
N LYS A 3 13.03 1.15 67.74
CA LYS A 3 11.84 0.50 67.14
C LYS A 3 10.97 1.44 66.29
N THR A 4 10.92 2.72 66.62
CA THR A 4 10.07 3.72 65.94
C THR A 4 10.61 4.17 64.59
N TYR A 5 11.93 4.10 64.36
CA TYR A 5 12.56 4.44 63.07
C TYR A 5 12.32 3.38 62.00
N PHE A 6 12.35 2.09 62.38
CA PHE A 6 12.17 0.97 61.46
C PHE A 6 10.73 0.83 60.94
N VAL A 7 9.74 1.14 61.79
CA VAL A 7 8.31 1.15 61.40
C VAL A 7 8.02 2.29 60.43
N ARG A 8 8.65 3.46 60.61
CA ARG A 8 8.43 4.63 59.76
C ARG A 8 8.91 4.43 58.31
N ASN A 9 10.04 3.74 58.10
CA ASN A 9 10.52 3.42 56.74
C ASN A 9 9.64 2.37 56.05
N LYS A 10 9.11 1.38 56.77
CA LYS A 10 8.18 0.40 56.20
C LYS A 10 6.85 1.04 55.78
N VAL A 11 6.34 1.97 56.58
CA VAL A 11 5.13 2.74 56.24
C VAL A 11 5.38 3.63 55.02
N PHE A 12 6.57 4.23 54.91
CA PHE A 12 6.94 5.02 53.73
C PHE A 12 7.04 4.19 52.45
N HIS A 13 7.71 3.02 52.49
CA HIS A 13 7.78 2.12 51.34
C HIS A 13 6.40 1.56 50.95
N LEU A 14 5.55 1.23 51.93
CA LEU A 14 4.18 0.78 51.66
C LEU A 14 3.37 1.89 50.98
N PHE A 15 3.49 3.13 51.45
CA PHE A 15 2.85 4.28 50.82
C PHE A 15 3.34 4.50 49.40
N LEU A 16 4.65 4.40 49.15
CA LEU A 16 5.25 4.50 47.81
C LEU A 16 4.74 3.40 46.87
N ILE A 17 4.62 2.16 47.34
CA ILE A 17 4.10 1.05 46.53
C ILE A 17 2.62 1.25 46.22
N ILE A 18 1.83 1.72 47.18
CA ILE A 18 0.41 2.02 46.99
C ILE A 18 0.23 3.16 45.99
N THR A 19 1.02 4.24 46.08
CA THR A 19 0.94 5.33 45.10
C THR A 19 1.37 4.86 43.71
N LEU A 20 2.39 4.01 43.59
CA LEU A 20 2.79 3.43 42.31
C LEU A 20 1.70 2.52 41.71
N LEU A 21 1.06 1.69 42.54
CA LEU A 21 -0.05 0.83 42.12
C LEU A 21 -1.28 1.65 41.70
N VAL A 22 -1.63 2.70 42.44
CA VAL A 22 -2.72 3.61 42.06
C VAL A 22 -2.39 4.34 40.76
N LEU A 23 -1.14 4.76 40.55
CA LEU A 23 -0.70 5.36 39.30
C LEU A 23 -0.83 4.37 38.14
N ILE A 24 -0.39 3.12 38.32
CA ILE A 24 -0.52 2.05 37.33
C ILE A 24 -2.00 1.79 37.02
N ILE A 25 -2.86 1.71 38.02
CA ILE A 25 -4.30 1.50 37.84
C ILE A 25 -4.93 2.69 37.12
N CYS A 26 -4.58 3.93 37.47
CA CYS A 26 -5.04 5.12 36.74
C CYS A 26 -4.59 5.14 35.28
N VAL A 27 -3.34 4.73 35.01
CA VAL A 27 -2.81 4.60 33.65
C VAL A 27 -3.56 3.50 32.88
N GLN A 28 -3.77 2.34 33.49
CA GLN A 28 -4.56 1.25 32.89
C GLN A 28 -6.00 1.68 32.62
N TYR A 29 -6.64 2.41 33.53
CA TYR A 29 -7.99 2.93 33.35
C TYR A 29 -8.07 3.98 32.24
N ARG A 30 -7.04 4.84 32.15
CA ARG A 30 -6.89 5.80 31.04
C ARG A 30 -6.73 5.07 29.72
N ILE A 31 -5.86 4.06 29.63
CA ILE A 31 -5.63 3.23 28.44
C ILE A 31 -6.91 2.48 28.05
N ALA A 32 -7.61 1.87 29.01
CA ALA A 32 -8.88 1.18 28.78
C ALA A 32 -9.99 2.14 28.32
N SER A 33 -10.05 3.37 28.88
CA SER A 33 -10.96 4.40 28.38
C SER A 33 -10.57 4.88 26.97
N PHE A 34 -9.28 4.91 26.65
CA PHE A 34 -8.76 5.28 25.33
C PHE A 34 -9.17 4.27 24.25
N SER A 35 -9.19 2.97 24.58
CA SER A 35 -9.63 1.93 23.65
C SER A 35 -11.12 1.99 23.28
N LYS A 36 -11.94 2.72 24.05
CA LYS A 36 -13.40 2.83 23.82
C LYS A 36 -13.82 4.09 23.06
N VAL A 37 -12.89 5.03 22.80
CA VAL A 37 -13.15 6.34 22.16
C VAL A 37 -12.55 6.38 20.73
N GLN A 38 -12.73 5.30 19.97
CA GLN A 38 -12.37 5.30 18.56
C GLN A 38 -13.48 6.00 17.76
N SER A 39 -13.17 7.13 17.12
CA SER A 39 -13.64 7.46 15.76
C SER A 39 -13.14 8.85 15.33
N LYS A 40 -12.16 8.85 14.40
CA LYS A 40 -11.81 9.91 13.45
C LYS A 40 -10.99 11.14 13.87
N GLU A 41 -10.96 11.64 15.11
CA GLU A 41 -10.38 13.00 15.34
C GLU A 41 -9.16 13.18 16.27
N LEU A 42 -8.64 12.15 16.95
CA LEU A 42 -7.51 12.35 17.87
C LEU A 42 -6.31 11.43 17.60
N LEU A 43 -5.63 11.67 16.48
CA LEU A 43 -4.26 11.18 16.27
C LEU A 43 -3.34 12.33 15.84
N TYR A 44 -3.36 13.42 16.60
CA TYR A 44 -2.39 14.50 16.45
C TYR A 44 -1.03 14.06 16.98
N LEU A 45 -0.21 13.48 16.10
CA LEU A 45 1.24 13.48 16.27
C LEU A 45 1.74 14.94 16.24
N PRO A 46 2.57 15.39 17.20
CA PRO A 46 3.21 16.70 17.16
C PRO A 46 3.92 16.92 15.82
N ASN A 47 3.97 18.18 15.36
CA ASN A 47 4.68 18.62 14.17
C ASN A 47 6.08 17.96 14.06
N GLU A 48 6.48 17.50 12.87
CA GLU A 48 7.67 16.69 12.56
C GLU A 48 8.97 17.19 13.23
N LYS A 49 9.08 18.51 13.45
CA LYS A 49 10.25 19.13 14.07
C LYS A 49 10.32 18.98 15.59
N LEU A 50 9.19 18.70 16.24
CA LEU A 50 9.06 18.63 17.70
C LEU A 50 9.17 17.19 18.21
N LEU A 51 8.87 16.20 17.37
CA LEU A 51 8.79 14.79 17.78
C LEU A 51 10.07 14.32 18.50
N ARG A 52 11.25 14.67 17.97
CA ARG A 52 12.56 14.25 18.49
C ARG A 52 12.99 14.94 19.80
N TYR A 53 12.38 16.08 20.15
CA TYR A 53 12.70 16.79 21.40
C TYR A 53 11.79 16.37 22.56
N PHE A 54 10.62 15.80 22.27
CA PHE A 54 9.66 15.34 23.29
C PHE A 54 9.87 13.90 23.74
N THR A 55 10.67 13.11 23.02
CA THR A 55 10.92 11.70 23.33
C THR A 55 11.88 11.48 24.50
N ALA A 56 12.58 12.52 24.95
CA ALA A 56 13.61 12.46 26.00
C ALA A 56 14.66 11.35 25.76
N GLY A 57 14.96 11.03 24.49
CA GLY A 57 15.90 9.97 24.09
C GLY A 57 15.28 8.57 23.93
N LEU A 58 13.98 8.41 24.12
CA LEU A 58 13.23 7.16 23.91
C LEU A 58 12.66 7.04 22.48
N ASP A 59 13.38 7.57 21.49
CA ASP A 59 12.93 7.64 20.09
C ASP A 59 12.50 6.26 19.56
N THR A 60 13.29 5.21 19.81
CA THR A 60 13.03 3.84 19.34
C THR A 60 11.78 3.24 20.00
N VAL A 61 11.61 3.40 21.31
CA VAL A 61 10.43 2.89 22.04
C VAL A 61 9.16 3.58 21.56
N ILE A 62 9.23 4.88 21.29
CA ILE A 62 8.10 5.63 20.76
C ILE A 62 7.84 5.22 19.31
N ALA A 63 8.88 4.97 18.50
CA ALA A 63 8.74 4.44 17.15
C ALA A 63 8.03 3.07 17.16
N ASP A 64 8.40 2.15 18.06
CA ASP A 64 7.73 0.86 18.25
C ASP A 64 6.25 1.02 18.59
N PHE A 65 5.93 1.92 19.53
CA PHE A 65 4.56 2.21 19.90
C PHE A 65 3.75 2.76 18.72
N LEU A 66 4.30 3.73 18.00
CA LEU A 66 3.64 4.30 16.82
C LEU A 66 3.48 3.28 15.68
N TRP A 67 4.42 2.36 15.54
CA TRP A 67 4.31 1.26 14.59
C TRP A 67 3.15 0.32 14.91
N ILE A 68 3.00 -0.08 16.19
CA ILE A 68 1.85 -0.88 16.63
C ILE A 68 0.54 -0.16 16.34
N HIS A 69 0.47 1.15 16.62
CA HIS A 69 -0.71 1.95 16.29
C HIS A 69 -1.00 2.01 14.78
N CYS A 70 0.05 2.09 13.96
CA CYS A 70 -0.08 2.03 12.50
C CYS A 70 -0.67 0.68 12.06
N LEU A 71 -0.18 -0.44 12.60
CA LEU A 71 -0.70 -1.77 12.31
C LEU A 71 -2.17 -1.92 12.72
N LEU A 72 -2.54 -1.40 13.89
CA LEU A 72 -3.94 -1.41 14.35
C LEU A 72 -4.85 -0.57 13.45
N TYR A 73 -4.38 0.59 13.00
CA TYR A 73 -5.09 1.42 12.04
C TYR A 73 -5.30 0.68 10.71
N VAL A 74 -4.24 0.10 10.15
CA VAL A 74 -4.32 -0.67 8.91
C VAL A 74 -5.29 -1.84 9.05
N GLY A 75 -5.21 -2.59 10.16
CA GLY A 75 -6.13 -3.69 10.44
C GLY A 75 -7.59 -3.26 10.51
N ALA A 76 -7.88 -2.11 11.14
CA ALA A 76 -9.23 -1.57 11.22
C ALA A 76 -9.77 -1.16 9.84
N GLU A 77 -8.97 -0.47 9.03
CA GLU A 77 -9.37 -0.01 7.70
C GLU A 77 -9.59 -1.16 6.71
N ILE A 78 -8.78 -2.22 6.77
CA ILE A 78 -8.98 -3.42 5.95
C ILE A 78 -10.36 -4.06 6.20
N HIS A 79 -10.87 -4.00 7.43
CA HIS A 79 -12.18 -4.55 7.81
C HIS A 79 -13.32 -3.52 7.75
N GLY A 80 -13.01 -2.26 7.47
CA GLY A 80 -13.94 -1.13 7.49
C GLY A 80 -14.12 -0.50 6.11
N ASP A 81 -13.95 0.82 6.04
CA ASP A 81 -14.20 1.64 4.86
C ASP A 81 -13.09 1.55 3.79
N PHE A 82 -12.00 0.81 4.07
CA PHE A 82 -10.83 0.64 3.19
C PHE A 82 -10.17 1.98 2.79
N SER A 83 -10.12 2.95 3.72
CA SER A 83 -9.55 4.28 3.50
C SER A 83 -8.24 4.47 4.27
N PHE A 84 -7.13 4.61 3.56
CA PHE A 84 -5.78 4.67 4.14
C PHE A 84 -5.16 6.08 4.17
N GLU A 85 -5.99 7.10 4.41
CA GLU A 85 -5.59 8.52 4.38
C GLU A 85 -4.35 8.82 5.25
N TRP A 86 -4.31 8.28 6.48
CA TRP A 86 -3.26 8.62 7.46
C TRP A 86 -2.00 7.76 7.36
N LEU A 87 -2.03 6.70 6.54
CA LEU A 87 -1.00 5.65 6.53
C LEU A 87 0.40 6.21 6.29
N GLU A 88 0.58 7.02 5.25
CA GLU A 88 1.88 7.62 4.91
C GLU A 88 2.41 8.50 6.04
N LYS A 89 1.55 9.31 6.67
CA LYS A 89 1.96 10.21 7.75
C LYS A 89 2.42 9.43 8.97
N MET A 90 1.69 8.36 9.32
CA MET A 90 2.06 7.48 10.43
C MET A 90 3.41 6.80 10.16
N LEU A 91 3.61 6.23 8.97
CA LEU A 91 4.86 5.59 8.58
C LEU A 91 6.03 6.58 8.63
N ASN A 92 5.86 7.78 8.07
CA ASN A 92 6.90 8.81 8.07
C ASN A 92 7.29 9.26 9.49
N ALA A 93 6.33 9.36 10.41
CA ALA A 93 6.61 9.70 11.81
C ALA A 93 7.46 8.61 12.48
N VAL A 94 7.13 7.33 12.24
CA VAL A 94 7.90 6.20 12.79
C VAL A 94 9.35 6.21 12.28
N VAL A 95 9.55 6.29 10.97
CA VAL A 95 10.91 6.26 10.38
C VAL A 95 11.70 7.56 10.58
N GLN A 96 11.05 8.62 11.05
CA GLN A 96 11.73 9.84 11.49
C GLN A 96 12.30 9.69 12.90
N LEU A 97 11.61 8.95 13.78
CA LEU A 97 12.09 8.62 15.11
C LEU A 97 13.18 7.54 15.07
N ASP A 98 12.94 6.46 14.34
CA ASP A 98 13.90 5.38 14.15
C ASP A 98 14.17 5.11 12.64
N PRO A 99 15.19 5.77 12.06
CA PRO A 99 15.58 5.55 10.66
C PRO A 99 16.15 4.17 10.36
N TYR A 100 16.44 3.35 11.38
CA TYR A 100 16.99 2.01 11.20
C TYR A 100 15.94 0.91 11.33
N PHE A 101 14.67 1.28 11.54
CA PHE A 101 13.54 0.37 11.73
C PHE A 101 13.10 -0.28 10.41
N ARG A 102 13.84 -1.34 10.03
CA ARG A 102 13.66 -2.10 8.77
C ARG A 102 12.21 -2.50 8.47
N GLU A 103 11.49 -3.05 9.45
CA GLU A 103 10.13 -3.58 9.21
C GLU A 103 9.13 -2.51 8.78
N VAL A 104 9.31 -1.27 9.24
CA VAL A 104 8.46 -0.14 8.85
C VAL A 104 8.70 0.23 7.39
N TYR A 105 9.95 0.20 6.94
CA TYR A 105 10.25 0.39 5.52
C TYR A 105 9.67 -0.73 4.67
N ARG A 106 9.90 -1.98 5.08
CA ARG A 106 9.46 -3.15 4.33
C ARG A 106 7.93 -3.21 4.26
N PHE A 107 7.26 -3.42 5.39
CA PHE A 107 5.81 -3.61 5.42
C PHE A 107 5.04 -2.31 5.19
N GLY A 108 5.56 -1.17 5.63
CA GLY A 108 4.97 0.12 5.31
C GLY A 108 4.92 0.40 3.82
N SER A 109 5.94 -0.01 3.06
CA SER A 109 5.92 0.13 1.60
C SER A 109 4.91 -0.81 0.93
N VAL A 110 4.76 -2.03 1.44
CA VAL A 110 3.71 -2.96 1.01
C VAL A 110 2.33 -2.38 1.28
N PHE A 111 2.09 -1.80 2.47
CA PHE A 111 0.81 -1.17 2.79
C PHE A 111 0.54 0.05 1.90
N LEU A 112 1.52 0.94 1.71
CA LEU A 112 1.35 2.12 0.84
C LEU A 112 1.03 1.72 -0.60
N SER A 113 1.79 0.78 -1.17
CA SER A 113 1.61 0.33 -2.55
C SER A 113 0.34 -0.49 -2.74
N SER A 114 0.00 -1.37 -1.79
CA SER A 114 -1.06 -2.37 -1.98
C SER A 114 -2.43 -1.93 -1.47
N LEU A 115 -2.47 -1.04 -0.46
CA LEU A 115 -3.71 -0.59 0.18
C LEU A 115 -4.07 0.84 -0.23
N ARG A 116 -3.11 1.78 -0.19
CA ARG A 116 -3.33 3.17 -0.63
C ARG A 116 -3.10 3.36 -2.13
N ALA A 117 -2.56 2.34 -2.80
CA ALA A 117 -2.17 2.41 -4.20
C ALA A 117 -1.13 3.51 -4.50
N ASP A 118 -0.39 3.96 -3.48
CA ASP A 118 0.59 5.04 -3.56
C ASP A 118 2.00 4.48 -3.72
N SER A 119 2.36 4.21 -4.97
CA SER A 119 3.66 3.63 -5.32
C SER A 119 4.81 4.64 -5.23
N ASP A 120 4.52 5.95 -5.27
CA ASP A 120 5.52 7.00 -5.10
C ASP A 120 5.94 7.09 -3.62
N ALA A 121 4.97 7.18 -2.71
CA ALA A 121 5.24 7.18 -1.28
C ALA A 121 5.93 5.89 -0.84
N ALA A 122 5.50 4.73 -1.35
CA ALA A 122 6.12 3.44 -1.04
C ALA A 122 7.59 3.38 -1.48
N LEU A 123 7.91 3.77 -2.72
CA LEU A 123 9.29 3.77 -3.21
C LEU A 123 10.15 4.80 -2.49
N LYS A 124 9.60 6.00 -2.20
CA LYS A 124 10.31 7.02 -1.41
C LYS A 124 10.65 6.51 -0.02
N LEU A 125 9.73 5.79 0.62
CA LEU A 125 9.96 5.13 1.91
C LEU A 125 11.07 4.08 1.77
N LEU A 126 11.00 3.19 0.78
CA LEU A 126 12.02 2.16 0.55
C LEU A 126 13.39 2.74 0.22
N HIS A 127 13.49 3.79 -0.58
CA HIS A 127 14.77 4.44 -0.89
C HIS A 127 15.45 4.97 0.36
N ARG A 128 14.68 5.55 1.30
CA ARG A 128 15.21 5.94 2.61
C ARG A 128 15.68 4.71 3.39
N GLY A 129 14.90 3.64 3.40
CA GLY A 129 15.27 2.39 4.05
C GLY A 129 16.56 1.78 3.49
N ILE A 130 16.70 1.69 2.16
CA ILE A 130 17.91 1.20 1.48
C ILE A 130 19.12 2.09 1.81
N TYR A 131 18.93 3.40 1.93
CA TYR A 131 19.99 4.32 2.34
C TYR A 131 20.49 4.04 3.78
N TYR A 132 19.58 3.82 4.73
CA TYR A 132 19.95 3.54 6.13
C TYR A 132 20.38 2.08 6.38
N ARG A 133 19.89 1.14 5.56
CA ARG A 133 20.06 -0.32 5.70
C ARG A 133 20.42 -0.97 4.35
N PRO A 134 21.54 -0.62 3.71
CA PRO A 134 21.91 -1.14 2.38
C PRO A 134 22.21 -2.64 2.36
N GLU A 135 22.44 -3.27 3.52
CA GLU A 135 22.71 -4.69 3.70
C GLU A 135 21.47 -5.59 3.60
N THR A 136 20.28 -4.99 3.46
CA THR A 136 19.00 -5.68 3.43
C THR A 136 18.63 -6.13 2.02
N TRP A 137 18.29 -7.40 1.87
CA TRP A 137 17.85 -7.94 0.58
C TRP A 137 16.40 -7.59 0.27
N ASP A 138 15.58 -7.46 1.31
CA ASP A 138 14.13 -7.33 1.21
C ASP A 138 13.69 -5.95 0.76
N LEU A 139 14.34 -4.86 1.18
CA LEU A 139 13.93 -3.52 0.77
C LEU A 139 14.09 -3.28 -0.75
N PRO A 140 15.20 -3.68 -1.39
CA PRO A 140 15.29 -3.68 -2.85
C PRO A 140 14.28 -4.64 -3.49
N TYR A 141 14.03 -5.81 -2.90
CA TYR A 141 13.01 -6.72 -3.41
C TYR A 141 11.63 -6.07 -3.44
N GLU A 142 11.17 -5.46 -2.34
CA GLU A 142 9.87 -4.78 -2.29
C GLU A 142 9.81 -3.64 -3.33
N ALA A 143 10.91 -2.91 -3.54
CA ALA A 143 10.98 -1.86 -4.56
C ALA A 143 10.81 -2.43 -5.97
N GLY A 144 11.50 -3.54 -6.27
CA GLY A 144 11.37 -4.23 -7.55
C GLY A 144 9.94 -4.73 -7.78
N MET A 145 9.31 -5.26 -6.74
CA MET A 145 7.93 -5.73 -6.82
C MET A 145 6.93 -4.59 -7.05
N ILE A 146 7.10 -3.42 -6.43
CA ILE A 146 6.25 -2.25 -6.71
C ILE A 146 6.31 -1.87 -8.19
N TYR A 147 7.49 -1.96 -8.81
CA TYR A 147 7.61 -1.71 -10.26
C TYR A 147 6.88 -2.76 -11.11
N LEU A 148 6.92 -4.03 -10.72
CA LEU A 148 6.26 -5.11 -11.46
C LEU A 148 4.74 -5.11 -11.30
N LEU A 149 4.24 -4.74 -10.14
CA LEU A 149 2.83 -4.91 -9.78
C LEU A 149 2.04 -3.61 -9.91
N ASN A 150 2.56 -2.53 -9.34
CA ASN A 150 1.83 -1.27 -9.23
C ASN A 150 2.17 -0.30 -10.36
N ARG A 151 3.36 -0.44 -10.95
CA ARG A 151 3.85 0.39 -12.06
C ARG A 151 4.05 -0.40 -13.36
N ALA A 152 3.41 -1.56 -13.50
CA ALA A 152 3.65 -2.49 -14.62
C ALA A 152 3.56 -1.84 -16.02
N ASN A 153 2.69 -0.83 -16.16
CA ASN A 153 2.42 -0.13 -17.42
C ASN A 153 3.34 1.09 -17.65
N GLU A 154 4.17 1.48 -16.68
CA GLU A 154 5.09 2.60 -16.86
C GLU A 154 6.28 2.21 -17.76
N PRO A 155 6.78 3.15 -18.58
CA PRO A 155 8.02 2.94 -19.32
C PRO A 155 9.18 2.59 -18.39
N ASN A 156 9.95 1.56 -18.74
CA ASN A 156 11.10 1.05 -17.98
C ASN A 156 10.79 0.31 -16.67
N SER A 157 9.54 0.10 -16.27
CA SER A 157 9.24 -0.59 -15.00
C SER A 157 9.88 -1.97 -14.88
N LYS A 158 9.80 -2.79 -15.93
CA LYS A 158 10.48 -4.10 -15.95
C LYS A 158 11.99 -3.98 -15.77
N LYS A 159 12.61 -2.96 -16.39
CA LYS A 159 14.05 -2.70 -16.27
C LYS A 159 14.42 -2.28 -14.85
N LEU A 160 13.66 -1.35 -14.26
CA LEU A 160 13.87 -0.90 -12.88
C LEU A 160 13.65 -2.04 -11.89
N ALA A 161 12.60 -2.83 -12.08
CA ALA A 161 12.38 -4.03 -11.30
C ALA A 161 13.56 -5.00 -11.38
N GLY A 162 14.07 -5.28 -12.59
CA GLY A 162 15.26 -6.11 -12.78
C GLY A 162 16.49 -5.57 -12.04
N MET A 163 16.72 -4.25 -12.07
CA MET A 163 17.80 -3.61 -11.32
C MET A 163 17.65 -3.80 -9.80
N TYR A 164 16.45 -3.62 -9.26
CA TYR A 164 16.20 -3.78 -7.81
C TYR A 164 16.26 -5.24 -7.35
N LEU A 165 15.75 -6.18 -8.17
CA LEU A 165 15.88 -7.61 -7.89
C LEU A 165 17.33 -8.09 -7.97
N ALA A 166 18.11 -7.56 -8.92
CA ALA A 166 19.55 -7.78 -8.98
C ALA A 166 20.27 -7.19 -7.76
N MET A 167 19.89 -5.98 -7.32
CA MET A 167 20.40 -5.38 -6.08
C MET A 167 20.09 -6.25 -4.85
N SER A 168 18.86 -6.78 -4.75
CA SER A 168 18.45 -7.72 -3.70
C SER A 168 19.34 -8.96 -3.70
N SER A 169 19.51 -9.59 -4.87
CA SER A 169 20.33 -10.79 -5.05
C SER A 169 21.81 -10.54 -4.72
N ALA A 170 22.33 -9.36 -5.08
CA ALA A 170 23.72 -8.97 -4.84
C ALA A 170 24.08 -8.83 -3.35
N THR A 171 23.11 -8.73 -2.45
CA THR A 171 23.37 -8.73 -0.99
C THR A 171 23.91 -10.06 -0.46
N GLY A 172 23.75 -11.16 -1.22
CA GLY A 172 24.12 -12.52 -0.82
C GLY A 172 23.24 -13.13 0.29
N LYS A 173 22.20 -12.40 0.73
CA LYS A 173 21.27 -12.83 1.80
C LYS A 173 19.86 -13.12 1.28
N ALA A 174 19.60 -12.82 0.00
CA ALA A 174 18.30 -13.05 -0.62
C ALA A 174 18.00 -14.56 -0.67
N PRO A 175 16.77 -14.97 -0.32
CA PRO A 175 16.29 -16.33 -0.57
C PRO A 175 16.40 -16.72 -2.06
N GLN A 176 16.60 -18.02 -2.33
CA GLN A 176 16.80 -18.53 -3.69
C GLN A 176 15.68 -18.12 -4.66
N PHE A 177 14.42 -18.13 -4.21
CA PHE A 177 13.28 -17.75 -5.06
C PHE A 177 13.38 -16.32 -5.61
N ILE A 178 14.09 -15.41 -4.94
CA ILE A 178 14.28 -14.03 -5.39
C ILE A 178 15.36 -13.97 -6.48
N VAL A 179 16.40 -14.78 -6.32
CA VAL A 179 17.44 -14.95 -7.35
C VAL A 179 16.80 -15.52 -8.61
N ASP A 180 16.01 -16.59 -8.46
CA ASP A 180 15.26 -17.20 -9.56
C ASP A 180 14.27 -16.20 -10.19
N LEU A 181 13.63 -15.35 -9.38
CA LEU A 181 12.74 -14.30 -9.86
C LEU A 181 13.48 -13.23 -10.68
N ALA A 182 14.66 -12.81 -10.22
CA ALA A 182 15.51 -11.86 -10.94
C ALA A 182 15.92 -12.42 -12.31
N GLU A 183 16.25 -13.71 -12.38
CA GLU A 183 16.50 -14.42 -13.63
C GLU A 183 15.24 -14.48 -14.50
N LYS A 184 14.10 -14.94 -13.96
CA LYS A 184 12.83 -15.05 -14.69
C LYS A 184 12.37 -13.73 -15.31
N LEU A 185 12.55 -12.62 -14.60
CA LEU A 185 12.18 -11.30 -15.11
C LEU A 185 13.02 -10.91 -16.33
N ASN A 186 14.30 -11.30 -16.38
CA ASN A 186 15.17 -11.08 -17.53
C ASN A 186 14.79 -11.95 -18.74
N TYR A 187 14.11 -13.09 -18.52
CA TYR A 187 13.66 -14.01 -19.56
C TYR A 187 12.21 -13.77 -20.03
N GLU A 188 11.59 -12.66 -19.62
CA GLU A 188 10.20 -12.29 -19.96
C GLU A 188 9.16 -13.37 -19.60
N HIS A 189 9.10 -13.76 -18.33
CA HIS A 189 7.94 -14.50 -17.83
C HIS A 189 6.75 -13.61 -17.49
N ASP A 190 5.58 -14.20 -17.59
CA ASP A 190 4.28 -13.61 -17.32
C ASP A 190 4.19 -12.99 -15.91
N LEU A 191 3.87 -11.70 -15.85
CA LEU A 191 3.78 -10.91 -14.60
C LEU A 191 2.70 -11.45 -13.64
N ILE A 192 1.67 -12.14 -14.13
CA ILE A 192 0.62 -12.71 -13.26
C ILE A 192 1.17 -13.85 -12.41
N GLU A 193 2.04 -14.70 -12.98
CA GLU A 193 2.69 -15.78 -12.22
C GLU A 193 3.63 -15.21 -11.16
N ILE A 194 4.37 -14.16 -11.50
CA ILE A 194 5.24 -13.44 -10.56
C ILE A 194 4.43 -12.87 -9.38
N GLU A 195 3.30 -12.23 -9.67
CA GLU A 195 2.39 -11.70 -8.66
C GLU A 195 1.83 -12.82 -7.76
N ARG A 196 1.44 -13.95 -8.36
CA ARG A 196 0.92 -15.11 -7.62
C ARG A 196 1.95 -15.69 -6.66
N ASP A 197 3.17 -15.91 -7.14
CA ASP A 197 4.26 -16.48 -6.34
C ASP A 197 4.57 -15.59 -5.13
N MET A 198 4.60 -14.27 -5.35
CA MET A 198 4.83 -13.28 -4.31
C MET A 198 3.76 -13.34 -3.21
N TRP A 199 2.47 -13.21 -3.57
CA TRP A 199 1.39 -13.23 -2.58
C TRP A 199 1.25 -14.60 -1.92
N SER A 200 1.50 -15.69 -2.64
CA SER A 200 1.51 -17.06 -2.07
C SER A 200 2.59 -17.24 -1.00
N ASN A 201 3.74 -16.58 -1.16
CA ASN A 201 4.76 -16.56 -0.13
C ASN A 201 4.35 -15.71 1.08
N LEU A 202 3.71 -14.55 0.85
CA LEU A 202 3.23 -13.70 1.95
C LEU A 202 2.08 -14.35 2.74
N LEU A 203 1.26 -15.19 2.09
CA LEU A 203 0.22 -15.99 2.74
C LEU A 203 0.78 -16.96 3.81
N LYS A 204 2.06 -17.33 3.72
CA LYS A 204 2.74 -18.19 4.70
C LYS A 204 3.31 -17.41 5.90
N SER A 205 3.16 -16.08 5.91
CA SER A 205 3.66 -15.22 7.00
C SER A 205 3.00 -15.59 8.33
N GLU A 206 3.73 -15.40 9.44
CA GLU A 206 3.18 -15.56 10.80
C GLU A 206 2.26 -14.39 11.19
N ASP A 207 2.40 -13.24 10.53
CA ASP A 207 1.56 -12.06 10.76
C ASP A 207 0.19 -12.23 10.10
N LYS A 208 -0.89 -12.17 10.91
CA LYS A 208 -2.27 -12.26 10.43
C LYS A 208 -2.61 -11.16 9.43
N LEU A 209 -2.17 -9.93 9.66
CA LEU A 209 -2.47 -8.80 8.79
C LEU A 209 -1.92 -9.03 7.37
N LEU A 210 -0.71 -9.57 7.28
CA LEU A 210 -0.07 -9.89 6.01
C LEU A 210 -0.73 -11.07 5.30
N ARG A 211 -1.22 -12.06 6.05
CA ARG A 211 -2.01 -13.17 5.48
C ARG A 211 -3.34 -12.66 4.92
N ASP A 212 -4.08 -11.86 5.69
CA ASP A 212 -5.38 -11.30 5.26
C ASP A 212 -5.21 -10.46 3.97
N LEU A 213 -4.14 -9.66 3.88
CA LEU A 213 -3.78 -8.93 2.67
C LEU A 213 -3.47 -9.87 1.49
N ALA A 214 -2.64 -10.89 1.73
CA ALA A 214 -2.25 -11.85 0.71
C ALA A 214 -3.45 -12.64 0.17
N GLU A 215 -4.36 -13.07 1.03
CA GLU A 215 -5.62 -13.73 0.64
C GLU A 215 -6.42 -12.86 -0.33
N ARG A 216 -6.65 -11.59 0.04
CA ARG A 216 -7.37 -10.65 -0.82
C ARG A 216 -6.67 -10.46 -2.18
N LYS A 217 -5.35 -10.32 -2.18
CA LYS A 217 -4.59 -10.09 -3.43
C LYS A 217 -4.53 -11.34 -4.31
N LEU A 218 -4.50 -12.55 -3.74
CA LEU A 218 -4.59 -13.78 -4.51
C LEU A 218 -5.95 -13.94 -5.22
N LEU A 219 -7.05 -13.48 -4.60
CA LEU A 219 -8.35 -13.42 -5.29
C LEU A 219 -8.31 -12.47 -6.49
N MET A 220 -7.60 -11.33 -6.39
CA MET A 220 -7.42 -10.44 -7.55
C MET A 220 -6.60 -11.09 -8.67
N VAL A 221 -5.55 -11.84 -8.32
CA VAL A 221 -4.75 -12.61 -9.29
C VAL A 221 -5.62 -13.63 -10.01
N GLU A 222 -6.53 -14.31 -9.30
CA GLU A 222 -7.49 -15.22 -9.90
C GLU A 222 -8.41 -14.50 -10.89
N ILE A 223 -8.96 -13.34 -10.51
CA ILE A 223 -9.80 -12.53 -11.42
C ILE A 223 -9.02 -12.12 -12.67
N LYS A 224 -7.76 -11.67 -12.54
CA LYS A 224 -6.89 -11.32 -13.68
C LYS A 224 -6.67 -12.52 -14.61
N GLN A 225 -6.46 -13.71 -14.04
CA GLN A 225 -6.30 -14.94 -14.80
C GLN A 225 -7.57 -15.30 -15.57
N ILE A 226 -8.74 -15.18 -14.93
CA ILE A 226 -10.05 -15.38 -15.57
C ILE A 226 -10.22 -14.39 -16.72
N CYS A 227 -9.99 -13.10 -16.51
CA CYS A 227 -10.05 -12.08 -17.57
C CYS A 227 -9.18 -12.45 -18.78
N ARG A 228 -7.96 -12.95 -18.56
CA ARG A 228 -7.07 -13.37 -19.65
C ARG A 228 -7.62 -14.56 -20.44
N GLU A 229 -8.04 -15.61 -19.73
CA GLU A 229 -8.60 -16.81 -20.35
C GLU A 229 -9.85 -16.46 -21.18
N LEU A 230 -10.76 -15.66 -20.60
CA LEU A 230 -11.96 -15.20 -21.28
C LEU A 230 -11.64 -14.31 -22.48
N THR A 231 -10.65 -13.43 -22.37
CA THR A 231 -10.18 -12.62 -23.51
C THR A 231 -9.66 -13.51 -24.65
N SER A 232 -8.92 -14.59 -24.34
CA SER A 232 -8.47 -15.54 -25.36
C SER A 232 -9.65 -16.21 -26.08
N ARG A 233 -10.71 -16.56 -25.34
CA ARG A 233 -11.94 -17.13 -25.92
C ARG A 233 -12.69 -16.11 -26.78
N VAL A 234 -12.81 -14.87 -26.34
CA VAL A 234 -13.41 -13.77 -27.13
C VAL A 234 -12.66 -13.57 -28.45
N GLN A 235 -11.32 -13.61 -28.43
CA GLN A 235 -10.54 -13.49 -29.67
C GLN A 235 -10.75 -14.68 -30.61
N LYS A 236 -10.76 -15.92 -30.10
CA LYS A 236 -11.08 -17.11 -30.93
C LYS A 236 -12.49 -17.03 -31.53
N TYR A 237 -13.47 -16.53 -30.77
CA TYR A 237 -14.82 -16.30 -31.28
C TYR A 237 -14.83 -15.26 -32.40
N ARG A 238 -14.09 -14.16 -32.24
CA ARG A 238 -13.95 -13.12 -33.25
C ARG A 238 -13.32 -13.66 -34.54
N GLU A 239 -12.27 -14.47 -34.43
CA GLU A 239 -11.61 -15.10 -35.58
C GLU A 239 -12.56 -16.03 -36.36
N THR A 240 -13.47 -16.70 -35.66
CA THR A 240 -14.42 -17.65 -36.26
C THR A 240 -15.64 -16.93 -36.88
N ASN A 241 -16.18 -15.92 -36.20
CA ASN A 241 -17.46 -15.28 -36.56
C ASN A 241 -17.30 -13.93 -37.24
N ASN A 242 -16.08 -13.40 -37.36
CA ASN A 242 -15.76 -12.05 -37.83
C ASN A 242 -16.50 -10.92 -37.06
N LYS A 243 -17.05 -11.21 -35.87
CA LYS A 243 -17.74 -10.26 -35.00
C LYS A 243 -17.32 -10.50 -33.55
N LEU A 244 -17.22 -9.44 -32.76
CA LEU A 244 -17.07 -9.55 -31.30
C LEU A 244 -18.39 -10.03 -30.68
N PRO A 245 -18.33 -10.89 -29.66
CA PRO A 245 -19.53 -11.25 -28.90
C PRO A 245 -20.02 -10.04 -28.10
N GLU A 246 -21.34 -9.82 -28.05
CA GLU A 246 -21.92 -8.72 -27.26
C GLU A 246 -22.02 -9.09 -25.79
N LYS A 247 -22.13 -10.39 -25.50
CA LYS A 247 -22.20 -10.93 -24.14
C LYS A 247 -21.29 -12.14 -23.94
N LEU A 248 -20.89 -12.39 -22.69
CA LEU A 248 -20.05 -13.53 -22.33
C LEU A 248 -20.75 -14.88 -22.57
N GLU A 249 -22.09 -14.90 -22.60
CA GLU A 249 -22.85 -16.11 -22.91
C GLU A 249 -22.61 -16.63 -24.34
N GLU A 250 -22.29 -15.74 -25.28
CA GLU A 250 -22.05 -16.12 -26.69
C GLU A 250 -20.77 -16.94 -26.89
N ILE A 251 -19.83 -16.88 -25.93
CA ILE A 251 -18.62 -17.72 -25.94
C ILE A 251 -18.78 -19.01 -25.10
N GLY A 252 -20.02 -19.42 -24.83
CA GLY A 252 -20.35 -20.72 -24.24
C GLY A 252 -20.29 -20.77 -22.71
N LEU A 253 -20.46 -19.63 -22.04
CA LEU A 253 -20.41 -19.53 -20.59
C LEU A 253 -21.81 -19.27 -20.03
N SER A 254 -22.24 -20.05 -19.04
CA SER A 254 -23.47 -19.72 -18.32
C SER A 254 -23.22 -18.55 -17.37
N THR A 255 -24.21 -17.69 -17.17
CA THR A 255 -24.14 -16.53 -16.27
C THR A 255 -23.77 -16.91 -14.83
N ASP A 256 -24.03 -18.16 -14.43
CA ASP A 256 -23.67 -18.72 -13.12
C ASP A 256 -22.23 -19.28 -13.03
N SER A 257 -21.57 -19.52 -14.16
CA SER A 257 -20.27 -20.20 -14.20
C SER A 257 -19.08 -19.32 -13.82
N ILE A 258 -19.23 -17.99 -13.90
CA ILE A 258 -18.15 -17.05 -13.63
C ILE A 258 -18.64 -16.01 -12.64
N ARG A 259 -18.04 -16.03 -11.45
CA ARG A 259 -18.32 -15.07 -10.39
C ARG A 259 -17.00 -14.46 -9.94
N ASP A 260 -17.04 -13.17 -9.67
CA ASP A 260 -15.95 -12.47 -9.02
C ASP A 260 -16.00 -12.82 -7.51
N PRO A 261 -14.95 -13.42 -6.93
CA PRO A 261 -14.91 -13.73 -5.50
C PRO A 261 -15.07 -12.51 -4.58
N LEU A 262 -14.79 -11.31 -5.09
CA LEU A 262 -14.88 -10.02 -4.39
C LEU A 262 -16.17 -9.25 -4.74
N GLY A 263 -17.09 -9.83 -5.51
CA GLY A 263 -18.43 -9.28 -5.77
C GLY A 263 -18.55 -8.34 -6.97
N GLY A 264 -17.49 -8.18 -7.76
CA GLY A 264 -17.54 -7.49 -9.05
C GLY A 264 -18.19 -8.29 -10.18
N ARG A 265 -18.06 -7.79 -11.40
CA ARG A 265 -18.61 -8.44 -12.60
C ARG A 265 -17.66 -8.37 -13.78
N PHE A 266 -17.71 -9.41 -14.61
CA PHE A 266 -16.97 -9.49 -15.87
C PHE A 266 -17.79 -8.93 -17.02
N PHE A 267 -17.14 -8.23 -17.95
CA PHE A 267 -17.76 -7.69 -19.16
C PHE A 267 -16.76 -7.59 -20.30
N ILE A 268 -17.25 -7.43 -21.54
CA ILE A 268 -16.42 -7.28 -22.73
C ILE A 268 -16.29 -5.79 -23.04
N SER A 269 -15.06 -5.29 -23.11
CA SER A 269 -14.74 -3.91 -23.48
C SER A 269 -14.90 -3.67 -24.98
N LYS A 270 -14.88 -2.41 -25.41
CA LYS A 270 -15.00 -2.04 -26.83
C LYS A 270 -13.83 -2.58 -27.66
N SER A 271 -12.65 -2.76 -27.05
CA SER A 271 -11.49 -3.38 -27.70
C SER A 271 -11.60 -4.92 -27.83
N GLY A 272 -12.62 -5.54 -27.25
CA GLY A 272 -12.80 -6.99 -27.23
C GLY A 272 -11.97 -7.69 -26.15
N LYS A 273 -11.54 -6.96 -25.11
CA LYS A 273 -10.93 -7.54 -23.91
C LYS A 273 -12.01 -7.84 -22.89
N VAL A 274 -11.81 -8.90 -22.12
CA VAL A 274 -12.67 -9.18 -20.97
C VAL A 274 -12.09 -8.50 -19.75
N GLU A 275 -12.84 -7.58 -19.19
CA GLU A 275 -12.47 -6.77 -18.04
C GLU A 275 -13.37 -7.09 -16.85
N ASN A 276 -12.96 -6.63 -15.67
CA ASN A 276 -13.65 -6.87 -14.42
C ASN A 276 -13.74 -5.57 -13.61
N THR A 277 -14.92 -5.29 -13.05
CA THR A 277 -15.16 -4.05 -12.30
C THR A 277 -14.31 -3.93 -11.03
N THR A 278 -14.13 -5.00 -10.25
CA THR A 278 -13.26 -4.97 -9.06
C THR A 278 -11.84 -4.51 -9.41
N ILE A 279 -11.28 -5.05 -10.50
CA ILE A 279 -9.96 -4.64 -10.97
C ILE A 279 -9.98 -3.18 -11.43
N LEU A 280 -10.92 -2.81 -12.31
CA LEU A 280 -10.94 -1.47 -12.90
C LEU A 280 -11.22 -0.37 -11.88
N ASP A 281 -12.07 -0.62 -10.88
CA ASP A 281 -12.39 0.32 -9.81
C ASP A 281 -11.18 0.55 -8.89
N GLU A 282 -10.44 -0.50 -8.53
CA GLU A 282 -9.18 -0.34 -7.78
C GLU A 282 -8.12 0.40 -8.62
N GLN A 283 -8.07 0.15 -9.93
CA GLN A 283 -7.20 0.92 -10.83
C GLN A 283 -7.65 2.38 -10.97
N LEU A 284 -8.96 2.65 -10.90
CA LEU A 284 -9.54 3.99 -11.04
C LEU A 284 -9.15 4.84 -9.84
N GLU A 285 -9.39 4.33 -8.63
CA GLU A 285 -9.01 5.02 -7.40
C GLU A 285 -7.50 5.28 -7.32
N ARG A 286 -6.69 4.27 -7.70
CA ARG A 286 -5.23 4.46 -7.79
C ARG A 286 -4.84 5.59 -8.75
N ASN A 287 -5.34 5.53 -9.98
CA ASN A 287 -4.97 6.48 -11.01
C ASN A 287 -5.45 7.89 -10.66
N LYS A 288 -6.63 8.00 -10.05
CA LYS A 288 -7.19 9.25 -9.53
C LYS A 288 -6.30 9.85 -8.45
N HIS A 289 -5.92 9.07 -7.43
CA HIS A 289 -5.02 9.53 -6.37
C HIS A 289 -3.66 9.99 -6.89
N LEU A 290 -3.07 9.29 -7.87
CA LEU A 290 -1.82 9.73 -8.50
C LEU A 290 -1.96 11.10 -9.16
N LEU A 291 -3.06 11.33 -9.89
CA LEU A 291 -3.32 12.62 -10.53
C LEU A 291 -3.59 13.72 -9.51
N GLU A 292 -4.41 13.47 -8.49
CA GLU A 292 -4.70 14.43 -7.42
C GLU A 292 -3.44 14.84 -6.66
N ASN A 293 -2.56 13.87 -6.34
CA ASN A 293 -1.26 14.15 -5.74
C ASN A 293 -0.36 14.97 -6.68
N GLY A 294 -0.33 14.64 -7.97
CA GLY A 294 0.39 15.43 -8.98
C GLY A 294 -0.10 16.88 -9.06
N ILE A 295 -1.42 17.09 -9.08
CA ILE A 295 -2.04 18.42 -9.08
C ILE A 295 -1.68 19.20 -7.81
N LYS A 296 -1.75 18.54 -6.65
CA LYS A 296 -1.37 19.13 -5.37
C LYS A 296 0.11 19.56 -5.36
N LEU A 297 1.01 18.68 -5.77
CA LEU A 297 2.46 18.99 -5.86
C LEU A 297 2.75 20.13 -6.84
N TYR A 298 2.01 20.19 -7.95
CA TYR A 298 2.11 21.30 -8.89
C TYR A 298 1.71 22.62 -8.22
N TYR A 299 0.57 22.63 -7.52
CA TYR A 299 0.10 23.81 -6.79
C TYR A 299 1.11 24.27 -5.72
N GLU A 300 1.65 23.34 -4.93
CA GLU A 300 2.67 23.62 -3.91
C GLU A 300 3.94 24.22 -4.51
N ARG A 301 4.32 23.81 -5.73
CA ARG A 301 5.54 24.28 -6.41
C ARG A 301 5.37 25.61 -7.14
N PHE A 302 4.20 25.85 -7.73
CA PHE A 302 3.98 26.97 -8.66
C PHE A 302 2.96 28.00 -8.16
N GLY A 303 2.25 27.73 -7.06
CA GLY A 303 1.26 28.63 -6.46
C GLY A 303 -0.07 28.75 -7.23
N ALA A 304 -0.26 27.93 -8.26
CA ALA A 304 -1.47 27.88 -9.07
C ALA A 304 -1.72 26.45 -9.56
N TYR A 305 -2.98 26.09 -9.82
CA TYR A 305 -3.32 24.80 -10.42
C TYR A 305 -2.83 24.72 -11.87
N PRO A 306 -2.47 23.52 -12.35
CA PRO A 306 -2.05 23.36 -13.75
C PRO A 306 -3.20 23.72 -14.70
N PRO A 307 -2.95 24.38 -15.83
CA PRO A 307 -4.01 24.74 -16.78
C PRO A 307 -4.63 23.52 -17.47
N ASN A 308 -3.91 22.40 -17.50
CA ASN A 308 -4.36 21.08 -17.96
C ASN A 308 -3.44 20.00 -17.37
N LEU A 309 -3.87 18.74 -17.41
CA LEU A 309 -3.08 17.63 -16.86
C LEU A 309 -1.73 17.45 -17.57
N GLN A 310 -1.61 17.83 -18.86
CA GLN A 310 -0.36 17.71 -19.61
C GLN A 310 0.77 18.56 -19.02
N GLU A 311 0.43 19.67 -18.34
CA GLU A 311 1.42 20.54 -17.71
C GLU A 311 2.17 19.85 -16.56
N LEU A 312 1.57 18.83 -15.94
CA LEU A 312 2.24 17.99 -14.94
C LEU A 312 3.47 17.28 -15.52
N LEU A 313 3.42 16.88 -16.80
CA LEU A 313 4.55 16.29 -17.51
C LEU A 313 5.56 17.36 -17.93
N ASN A 314 5.08 18.46 -18.52
CA ASN A 314 5.93 19.54 -19.03
C ASN A 314 6.81 20.15 -17.93
N LYS A 315 6.30 20.23 -16.70
CA LYS A 315 7.02 20.75 -15.53
C LYS A 315 7.74 19.67 -14.72
N ASN A 316 7.81 18.43 -15.22
CA ASN A 316 8.40 17.29 -14.53
C ASN A 316 7.86 17.13 -13.10
N VAL A 317 6.56 17.37 -12.91
CA VAL A 317 5.86 17.05 -11.67
C VAL A 317 5.48 15.57 -11.66
N MET A 318 5.07 15.05 -12.82
CA MET A 318 4.87 13.63 -13.07
C MET A 318 5.71 13.17 -14.25
N THR A 319 6.05 11.88 -14.30
CA THR A 319 6.78 11.25 -15.41
C THR A 319 5.85 10.65 -16.47
N PHE A 320 4.59 10.38 -16.11
CA PHE A 320 3.54 9.92 -17.00
C PHE A 320 2.17 10.35 -16.46
N LEU A 321 1.16 10.33 -17.33
CA LEU A 321 -0.23 10.55 -16.94
C LEU A 321 -1.00 9.22 -17.04
N PRO A 322 -1.59 8.72 -15.94
CA PRO A 322 -2.36 7.50 -16.00
C PRO A 322 -3.64 7.72 -16.82
N GLN A 323 -3.93 6.77 -17.72
CA GLN A 323 -5.19 6.77 -18.47
C GLN A 323 -6.36 6.35 -17.58
N HIS A 324 -7.56 6.73 -18.00
CA HIS A 324 -8.78 6.25 -17.36
C HIS A 324 -8.88 4.72 -17.58
N PRO A 325 -9.07 3.90 -16.52
CA PRO A 325 -9.09 2.44 -16.67
C PRO A 325 -10.23 1.93 -17.55
N TYR A 326 -11.43 2.51 -17.40
CA TYR A 326 -12.57 2.20 -18.26
C TYR A 326 -12.39 2.83 -19.65
N GLU A 327 -12.42 2.01 -20.70
CA GLU A 327 -12.21 2.44 -22.10
C GLU A 327 -13.23 3.49 -22.58
N ASP A 328 -14.47 3.43 -22.07
CA ASP A 328 -15.60 4.27 -22.43
C ASP A 328 -15.71 5.57 -21.62
N ARG A 329 -14.74 5.85 -20.75
CA ARG A 329 -14.69 7.05 -19.91
C ARG A 329 -13.38 7.78 -20.03
N GLU A 330 -13.36 9.02 -19.59
CA GLU A 330 -12.17 9.87 -19.54
C GLU A 330 -12.16 10.80 -18.31
N TRP A 331 -10.97 11.31 -18.00
CA TRP A 331 -10.76 12.28 -16.93
C TRP A 331 -11.33 13.65 -17.32
N ASP A 332 -12.08 14.25 -16.40
CA ASP A 332 -12.63 15.60 -16.52
C ASP A 332 -12.00 16.50 -15.44
N TYR A 333 -10.99 17.27 -15.84
CA TYR A 333 -10.20 18.09 -14.93
C TYR A 333 -10.63 19.56 -14.98
N ASN A 334 -10.90 20.16 -13.82
CA ASN A 334 -11.22 21.58 -13.69
C ASN A 334 -9.98 22.38 -13.22
N PRO A 335 -9.41 23.27 -14.05
CA PRO A 335 -8.23 24.05 -13.71
C PRO A 335 -8.49 25.19 -12.72
N GLU A 336 -9.74 25.65 -12.55
CA GLU A 336 -10.07 26.72 -11.60
C GLU A 336 -10.09 26.21 -10.16
N THR A 337 -10.65 25.02 -9.97
CA THR A 337 -10.81 24.40 -8.64
C THR A 337 -9.73 23.37 -8.32
N GLY A 338 -9.00 22.89 -9.34
CA GLY A 338 -8.06 21.77 -9.21
C GLY A 338 -8.72 20.41 -9.06
N THR A 339 -10.04 20.29 -9.25
CA THR A 339 -10.79 19.05 -9.02
C THR A 339 -10.74 18.11 -10.23
N LEU A 340 -10.68 16.81 -9.96
CA LEU A 340 -10.65 15.75 -10.97
C LEU A 340 -11.92 14.88 -10.88
N ASN A 341 -12.71 14.87 -11.95
CA ASN A 341 -13.92 14.07 -12.12
C ASN A 341 -13.77 13.07 -13.28
N GLU A 342 -14.82 12.30 -13.55
CA GLU A 342 -14.93 11.38 -14.67
C GLU A 342 -16.14 11.73 -15.55
N ARG A 343 -16.03 11.52 -16.86
CA ARG A 343 -17.13 11.68 -17.82
C ARG A 343 -17.15 10.54 -18.85
N GLN A 344 -18.32 10.23 -19.39
CA GLN A 344 -18.46 9.28 -20.51
C GLN A 344 -17.94 9.91 -21.81
N LYS A 345 -17.27 9.08 -22.63
CA LYS A 345 -16.76 9.46 -23.96
C LYS A 345 -17.84 9.52 -25.03
#